data_AF-A0A165CJM9-F1
#
_entry.id   AF-A0A165CJM9-F1
#
_cell.length_a   1.000
_cell.length_b   1.000
_cell.length_c   1.000
_cell.angle_alpha   90.00
_cell.angle_beta   90.00
_cell.angle_gamma   90.00
#
_symmetry.space_group_name_H-M   'P 1'
#
loop_
_entity.id
_entity.type
_entity.pdbx_description
1 polymer ?
#
loop_
_entity_poly.entity_id
_entity_poly.type
_entity_poly.pdbx_seq_one_letter_code
_entity_poly.pdbx_strand_id
1 'polypeptide(L)'
;MNALKSPFLGNLRASSTSRSSTPAPSLPSPDHTQIADPFATALAPNGNGAGTSTAQPPRGRVQKLSSLTPFKRAMSPAPPAPPAPAQTLVQDGSYLQALGLKLSEAVSKAVSQPGGPLGVGEPTVDGKRALPSGRGKTLGALIASELRATEGNPNLQRAVLRLLQRPLSVLLTTLNAHLLPLISSRSFSQFVITQSPGPFNATQTVALSLAGLAAEVLETFDSLGLGAAEASSSGRGTPSIGDGLRGIREGLESIVTKVLGPMFAGIRKELHPVLDALEQLPLAPSPPLRPVTSLKPTSSSSVVHPSLVTLSHGLPSFGRALQRLANISHSAHASLASCLISLVWRAMVALAYRPVAQIARTPPVIPTPLPLTSSGTAASSAPPSKTRFGGRTPPGTPSATRFLMKLPSSRPPSPPSSSGGVDPLEHDAKSVYDLLQGLPRPPESNELAREAVVEAFEAYEAFLTMLSHRGDASNVPEDVPTLIALPVLLRAYGFPTSVAQLLELGETEYREGCVTGFGRAAECGPVVAKRILEVLGPVDSGDDARAPLVEWLQSRSPTTH
;
A
#
# COMPACT_ATOMS: atom_id res chain seq x y z
N MET A 1 -32.38 6.84 -10.97
CA MET A 1 -31.38 6.89 -9.87
C MET A 1 -30.27 7.89 -10.25
N ASN A 2 -30.59 9.19 -10.34
CA ASN A 2 -29.72 10.26 -10.89
C ASN A 2 -29.24 11.26 -9.82
N ALA A 3 -28.78 10.80 -8.66
CA ALA A 3 -28.45 11.70 -7.56
C ALA A 3 -27.19 11.34 -6.78
N LEU A 4 -26.08 11.07 -7.47
CA LEU A 4 -24.73 11.20 -6.90
C LEU A 4 -23.78 11.76 -7.96
N LYS A 5 -24.02 13.01 -8.39
CA LYS A 5 -22.95 13.85 -8.93
C LYS A 5 -22.03 14.22 -7.77
N SER A 6 -21.02 13.38 -7.54
CA SER A 6 -19.92 13.61 -6.60
C SER A 6 -19.21 14.94 -6.91
N PRO A 7 -19.12 15.87 -5.94
CA PRO A 7 -18.24 17.03 -6.03
C PRO A 7 -16.85 16.76 -5.43
N PHE A 8 -16.41 15.49 -5.30
CA PHE A 8 -15.28 15.14 -4.43
C PHE A 8 -13.92 14.93 -5.10
N LEU A 9 -13.78 15.11 -6.42
CA LEU A 9 -12.46 15.04 -7.09
C LEU A 9 -11.71 16.38 -7.16
N GLY A 10 -12.25 17.46 -6.56
CA GLY A 10 -11.71 18.82 -6.71
C GLY A 10 -10.46 19.19 -5.90
N ASN A 11 -10.07 18.44 -4.85
CA ASN A 11 -9.06 18.92 -3.88
C ASN A 11 -7.75 18.11 -3.78
N LEU A 12 -7.47 17.21 -4.72
CA LEU A 12 -6.13 16.65 -4.90
C LEU A 12 -5.44 17.27 -6.11
N ARG A 13 -5.36 18.60 -6.13
CA ARG A 13 -4.57 19.33 -7.12
C ARG A 13 -3.10 19.26 -6.71
N ALA A 14 -2.35 18.40 -7.39
CA ALA A 14 -0.90 18.47 -7.42
C ALA A 14 -0.49 19.88 -7.89
N SER A 15 0.29 20.56 -7.07
CA SER A 15 0.98 21.79 -7.45
C SER A 15 2.04 21.47 -8.51
N SER A 16 1.63 21.40 -9.78
CA SER A 16 2.52 21.43 -10.94
C SER A 16 2.13 22.62 -11.82
N THR A 17 2.41 23.82 -11.35
CA THR A 17 2.45 25.00 -12.23
C THR A 17 3.73 24.94 -13.05
N SER A 18 3.64 24.31 -14.23
CA SER A 18 4.55 24.57 -15.34
C SER A 18 4.32 26.01 -15.81
N ARG A 19 5.29 26.88 -15.50
CA ARG A 19 5.33 28.22 -16.12
C ARG A 19 5.85 28.08 -17.54
N SER A 20 5.06 28.62 -18.47
CA SER A 20 5.42 28.93 -19.84
C SER A 20 6.67 29.82 -19.87
N SER A 21 7.67 29.37 -20.62
CA SER A 21 8.84 30.13 -21.01
C SER A 21 8.48 31.12 -22.11
N THR A 22 8.85 32.38 -21.94
CA THR A 22 8.86 33.43 -22.98
C THR A 22 10.11 34.30 -22.71
N PRO A 23 10.78 34.82 -23.75
CA PRO A 23 12.23 34.94 -23.79
C PRO A 23 12.77 36.23 -23.16
N ALA A 24 14.02 36.16 -22.71
CA ALA A 24 14.78 37.30 -22.19
C ALA A 24 15.39 38.15 -23.33
N PRO A 25 15.57 39.47 -23.12
CA PRO A 25 16.21 40.35 -24.08
C PRO A 25 17.75 40.22 -24.02
N SER A 26 18.36 40.30 -25.20
CA SER A 26 19.81 40.39 -25.44
C SER A 26 20.32 41.82 -25.26
N LEU A 27 21.52 41.98 -24.65
CA LEU A 27 22.43 43.15 -24.76
C LEU A 27 23.70 42.93 -23.88
N PRO A 28 24.82 43.65 -24.12
CA PRO A 28 25.93 43.17 -24.92
C PRO A 28 27.24 42.94 -24.12
N SER A 29 28.18 42.22 -24.74
CA SER A 29 29.58 42.10 -24.31
C SER A 29 30.30 43.45 -24.26
N PRO A 30 31.31 43.57 -23.37
CA PRO A 30 32.51 44.31 -23.74
C PRO A 30 33.81 43.56 -23.44
N ASP A 31 34.80 43.94 -24.24
CA ASP A 31 36.16 43.42 -24.36
C ASP A 31 37.08 43.64 -23.16
N HIS A 32 38.11 42.80 -23.16
CA HIS A 32 39.41 42.85 -22.49
C HIS A 32 39.90 44.21 -21.95
N THR A 33 40.43 44.20 -20.72
CA THR A 33 41.79 44.69 -20.43
C THR A 33 42.36 44.10 -19.14
N GLN A 34 43.61 43.63 -19.23
CA GLN A 34 44.47 43.05 -18.18
C GLN A 34 45.00 44.12 -17.22
N ILE A 35 45.11 43.85 -15.91
CA ILE A 35 46.22 44.30 -15.03
C ILE A 35 46.41 43.31 -13.84
N ALA A 36 47.61 42.70 -13.80
CA ALA A 36 48.49 42.22 -12.72
C ALA A 36 48.00 41.55 -11.39
N ASP A 37 48.59 40.37 -11.17
CA ASP A 37 48.91 39.54 -9.97
C ASP A 37 49.46 40.26 -8.71
N PRO A 38 49.84 39.57 -7.58
CA PRO A 38 49.53 38.20 -7.10
C PRO A 38 49.19 38.11 -5.58
N PHE A 39 48.74 36.95 -5.10
CA PHE A 39 49.27 36.22 -3.92
C PHE A 39 48.32 35.06 -3.55
N ALA A 40 48.80 33.81 -3.65
CA ALA A 40 48.68 32.75 -2.63
C ALA A 40 48.99 31.36 -3.24
N THR A 41 50.14 30.82 -2.85
CA THR A 41 50.58 29.45 -3.12
C THR A 41 50.67 28.69 -1.79
N ALA A 42 50.33 27.39 -1.84
CA ALA A 42 50.81 26.31 -0.97
C ALA A 42 50.29 26.25 0.48
N LEU A 43 50.21 25.11 1.17
CA LEU A 43 50.33 23.68 0.90
C LEU A 43 49.83 22.96 2.18
N ALA A 44 49.45 21.69 2.07
CA ALA A 44 49.22 20.78 3.19
C ALA A 44 50.46 20.63 4.11
N PRO A 45 50.33 19.97 5.28
CA PRO A 45 50.94 18.64 5.33
C PRO A 45 50.24 17.57 6.18
N ASN A 46 50.56 16.34 5.79
CA ASN A 46 50.44 15.07 6.51
C ASN A 46 51.31 15.04 7.77
N GLY A 47 50.92 14.26 8.78
CA GLY A 47 51.75 13.98 9.95
C GLY A 47 51.34 12.71 10.70
N ASN A 48 52.02 11.59 10.42
CA ASN A 48 52.12 10.43 11.29
C ASN A 48 53.05 10.76 12.48
N GLY A 49 52.70 10.35 13.70
CA GLY A 49 53.56 10.50 14.88
C GLY A 49 53.22 9.50 15.98
N ALA A 50 54.21 8.69 16.34
CA ALA A 50 54.17 7.59 17.29
C ALA A 50 53.86 8.01 18.75
N GLY A 51 53.43 7.03 19.53
CA GLY A 51 52.83 7.20 20.85
C GLY A 51 53.76 7.49 22.02
N THR A 52 53.13 7.72 23.16
CA THR A 52 53.71 7.54 24.49
C THR A 52 52.64 7.03 25.44
N SER A 53 52.94 5.87 26.02
CA SER A 53 52.30 5.24 27.18
C SER A 53 52.14 6.22 28.34
N THR A 54 50.97 6.22 28.99
CA THR A 54 50.85 6.70 30.38
C THR A 54 49.84 5.83 31.12
N ALA A 55 50.32 5.29 32.23
CA ALA A 55 49.73 4.25 33.04
C ALA A 55 48.41 4.67 33.70
N GLN A 56 47.43 3.77 33.66
CA GLN A 56 46.16 3.87 34.38
C GLN A 56 46.15 2.85 35.54
N PRO A 57 45.87 3.25 36.79
CA PRO A 57 45.84 2.33 37.93
C PRO A 57 44.51 1.54 38.01
N PRO A 58 44.52 0.32 38.58
CA PRO A 58 43.38 -0.58 38.57
C PRO A 58 42.43 -0.29 39.75
N ARG A 59 41.12 -0.17 39.48
CA ARG A 59 40.09 -0.18 40.52
C ARG A 59 38.93 -1.11 40.17
N GLY A 60 38.97 -2.28 40.79
CA GLY A 60 37.87 -2.76 41.64
C GLY A 60 36.54 -3.10 40.96
N ARG A 61 36.45 -4.32 40.44
CA ARG A 61 35.20 -5.02 40.11
C ARG A 61 34.53 -5.48 41.41
N VAL A 62 33.45 -4.83 41.82
CA VAL A 62 32.55 -5.33 42.88
C VAL A 62 31.22 -5.74 42.24
N GLN A 63 31.09 -7.03 41.96
CA GLN A 63 29.81 -7.70 41.88
C GLN A 63 29.33 -7.90 43.31
N LYS A 64 28.07 -7.51 43.62
CA LYS A 64 27.12 -8.30 44.43
C LYS A 64 25.88 -7.49 44.81
N LEU A 65 24.73 -8.10 44.50
CA LEU A 65 23.46 -8.05 45.24
C LEU A 65 22.69 -6.72 45.22
N SER A 66 21.74 -6.63 44.28
CA SER A 66 20.57 -5.76 44.42
C SER A 66 19.32 -6.53 43.99
N SER A 67 19.00 -7.58 44.74
CA SER A 67 17.66 -8.17 44.77
C SER A 67 17.04 -7.82 46.11
N LEU A 68 16.29 -6.72 46.16
CA LEU A 68 15.41 -6.43 47.29
C LEU A 68 13.98 -6.31 46.77
N THR A 69 13.21 -7.31 47.18
CA THR A 69 11.76 -7.43 47.16
C THR A 69 11.10 -6.19 47.79
N PRO A 70 9.94 -5.73 47.29
CA PRO A 70 9.20 -4.66 47.94
C PRO A 70 8.52 -5.21 49.20
N PHE A 71 8.96 -4.73 50.36
CA PHE A 71 8.26 -4.92 51.63
C PHE A 71 6.88 -4.27 51.58
N LYS A 72 5.83 -5.10 51.68
CA LYS A 72 4.46 -4.66 51.98
C LYS A 72 4.43 -4.07 53.39
N ARG A 73 4.43 -2.74 53.51
CA ARG A 73 4.11 -2.04 54.75
C ARG A 73 2.59 -1.95 54.86
N ALA A 74 1.99 -2.79 55.69
CA ALA A 74 0.60 -2.64 56.11
C ALA A 74 0.46 -1.30 56.84
N MET A 75 -0.41 -0.42 56.33
CA MET A 75 -0.80 0.81 57.01
C MET A 75 -1.90 0.49 58.03
N SER A 76 -1.66 0.91 59.28
CA SER A 76 -2.65 0.89 60.36
C SER A 76 -3.73 1.95 60.08
N PRO A 77 -5.03 1.70 60.39
CA PRO A 77 -6.10 2.65 60.12
C PRO A 77 -6.07 3.81 61.14
N ALA A 78 -5.87 5.03 60.64
CA ALA A 78 -6.08 6.26 61.40
C ALA A 78 -7.57 6.69 61.34
N PRO A 79 -8.10 7.37 62.36
CA PRO A 79 -9.51 7.76 62.45
C PRO A 79 -9.93 8.77 61.36
N PRO A 80 -11.23 8.80 60.98
CA PRO A 80 -11.73 9.67 59.93
C PRO A 80 -11.61 11.15 60.32
N ALA A 81 -10.91 11.92 59.50
CA ALA A 81 -10.86 13.37 59.61
C ALA A 81 -12.24 13.98 59.23
N PRO A 82 -12.67 15.07 59.90
CA PRO A 82 -13.93 15.74 59.59
C PRO A 82 -13.93 16.35 58.18
N PRO A 83 -15.12 16.50 57.54
CA PRO A 83 -15.24 17.03 56.20
C PRO A 83 -14.75 18.48 56.16
N ALA A 84 -13.64 18.70 55.45
CA ALA A 84 -13.14 20.04 55.19
C ALA A 84 -14.14 20.81 54.30
N PRO A 85 -14.44 22.09 54.59
CA PRO A 85 -15.31 22.90 53.75
C PRO A 85 -14.71 23.04 52.35
N ALA A 86 -15.57 23.04 51.34
CA ALA A 86 -15.21 23.24 49.94
C ALA A 86 -14.33 24.48 49.81
N GLN A 87 -13.03 24.26 49.57
CA GLN A 87 -12.10 25.36 49.34
C GLN A 87 -12.55 26.05 48.05
N THR A 88 -13.06 27.27 48.20
CA THR A 88 -13.21 28.22 47.10
C THR A 88 -11.87 28.31 46.41
N LEU A 89 -11.82 27.79 45.17
CA LEU A 89 -10.68 27.73 44.26
C LEU A 89 -9.97 29.09 44.20
N VAL A 90 -9.01 29.32 45.10
CA VAL A 90 -8.27 30.58 45.18
C VAL A 90 -7.44 30.69 43.90
N GLN A 91 -7.56 31.85 43.27
CA GLN A 91 -6.96 32.26 42.01
C GLN A 91 -5.42 32.40 42.09
N ASP A 92 -4.72 31.35 42.49
CA ASP A 92 -3.28 31.42 42.57
C ASP A 92 -2.68 31.23 41.16
N GLY A 93 -1.91 32.23 40.71
CA GLY A 93 -1.02 32.08 39.54
C GLY A 93 -0.06 30.88 39.67
N SER A 94 0.09 30.33 40.89
CA SER A 94 0.81 29.09 41.17
C SER A 94 0.23 27.87 40.43
N TYR A 95 -1.10 27.77 40.26
CA TYR A 95 -1.72 26.64 39.58
C TYR A 95 -1.32 26.59 38.10
N LEU A 96 -1.40 27.71 37.39
CA LEU A 96 -1.03 27.78 35.97
C LEU A 96 0.48 27.54 35.78
N GLN A 97 1.31 27.99 36.71
CA GLN A 97 2.75 27.70 36.68
C GLN A 97 3.04 26.20 36.89
N ALA A 98 2.40 25.58 37.88
CA ALA A 98 2.52 24.15 38.14
C ALA A 98 2.01 23.31 36.96
N LEU A 99 0.87 23.69 36.38
CA LEU A 99 0.31 23.05 35.20
C LEU A 99 1.25 23.18 33.99
N GLY A 100 1.86 24.34 33.78
CA GLY A 100 2.81 24.57 32.69
C GLY A 100 4.05 23.67 32.80
N LEU A 101 4.57 23.49 34.02
CA LEU A 101 5.67 22.57 34.30
C LEU A 101 5.24 21.11 34.08
N LYS A 102 4.09 20.71 34.62
CA LYS A 102 3.51 19.37 34.45
C LYS A 102 3.30 19.01 32.98
N LEU A 103 2.78 19.95 32.17
CA LEU A 103 2.61 19.78 30.73
C LEU A 103 3.95 19.64 30.00
N SER A 104 4.94 20.47 30.35
CA SER A 104 6.27 20.43 29.76
C SER A 104 6.99 19.11 30.09
N GLU A 105 6.83 18.61 31.31
CA GLU A 105 7.33 17.30 31.73
C GLU A 105 6.62 16.17 30.98
N ALA A 106 5.29 16.23 30.87
CA ALA A 106 4.51 15.24 30.14
C ALA A 106 4.90 15.17 28.66
N VAL A 107 5.08 16.32 28.01
CA VAL A 107 5.60 16.41 26.63
C VAL A 107 7.00 15.82 26.52
N SER A 108 7.91 16.18 27.43
CA SER A 108 9.28 15.66 27.45
C SER A 108 9.31 14.14 27.63
N LYS A 109 8.45 13.61 28.50
CA LYS A 109 8.29 12.17 28.76
C LYS A 109 7.63 11.44 27.58
N ALA A 110 6.73 12.09 26.85
CA ALA A 110 6.11 11.50 25.67
C ALA A 110 7.16 11.22 24.56
N VAL A 111 8.09 12.15 24.36
CA VAL A 111 9.10 12.06 23.28
C VAL A 111 10.40 11.36 23.72
N SER A 112 10.65 11.20 25.03
CA SER A 112 11.88 10.61 25.54
C SER A 112 12.10 9.18 25.04
N GLN A 113 13.34 8.80 24.77
CA GLN A 113 13.62 7.42 24.35
C GLN A 113 13.26 6.42 25.47
N PRO A 114 12.69 5.26 25.16
CA PRO A 114 12.42 4.23 26.16
C PRO A 114 13.71 3.83 26.88
N GLY A 115 13.73 3.98 28.20
CA GLY A 115 14.82 3.49 29.04
C GLY A 115 14.73 1.97 29.21
N GLY A 116 15.84 1.26 29.09
CA GLY A 116 15.92 -0.18 29.35
C GLY A 116 17.04 -0.86 28.56
N PRO A 117 17.43 -2.11 28.89
CA PRO A 117 18.31 -2.90 28.03
C PRO A 117 17.66 -3.09 26.65
N LEU A 118 18.48 -3.19 25.60
CA LEU A 118 17.99 -3.46 24.24
C LEU A 118 17.39 -4.86 24.20
N GLY A 119 16.11 -4.96 23.86
CA GLY A 119 15.50 -6.26 23.58
C GLY A 119 16.12 -6.87 22.33
N VAL A 120 16.35 -8.17 22.33
CA VAL A 120 16.83 -8.89 21.14
C VAL A 120 15.78 -8.72 20.03
N GLY A 121 16.16 -8.02 18.96
CA GLY A 121 15.28 -7.78 17.80
C GLY A 121 14.49 -6.47 17.83
N GLU A 122 14.73 -5.56 18.79
CA GLU A 122 14.08 -4.24 18.79
C GLU A 122 14.67 -3.37 17.66
N PRO A 123 13.86 -2.84 16.73
CA PRO A 123 14.35 -2.01 15.65
C PRO A 123 14.93 -0.71 16.21
N THR A 124 16.24 -0.54 16.04
CA THR A 124 16.95 0.69 16.41
C THR A 124 17.55 1.34 15.18
N VAL A 125 17.45 2.67 15.11
CA VAL A 125 18.06 3.50 14.05
C VAL A 125 18.84 4.60 14.73
N ASP A 126 20.15 4.63 14.51
CA ASP A 126 21.07 5.59 15.13
C ASP A 126 20.95 5.62 16.66
N GLY A 127 20.75 4.44 17.28
CA GLY A 127 20.55 4.29 18.72
C GLY A 127 19.17 4.74 19.23
N LYS A 128 18.28 5.24 18.36
CA LYS A 128 16.89 5.57 18.71
C LYS A 128 15.99 4.36 18.54
N ARG A 129 15.11 4.15 19.51
CA ARG A 129 14.08 3.11 19.51
C ARG A 129 12.75 3.69 19.05
N ALA A 130 11.87 2.80 18.60
CA ALA A 130 10.48 3.16 18.37
C ALA A 130 9.83 3.59 19.70
N LEU A 131 9.01 4.64 19.67
CA LEU A 131 8.22 5.04 20.83
C LEU A 131 7.12 3.98 21.09
N PRO A 132 6.87 3.60 22.35
CA PRO A 132 5.75 2.73 22.67
C PRO A 132 4.44 3.48 22.43
N SER A 133 3.43 2.74 21.96
CA SER A 133 2.07 3.26 21.80
C SER A 133 1.47 3.67 23.15
N GLY A 134 0.48 4.55 23.09
CA GLY A 134 -0.26 5.07 24.24
C GLY A 134 0.35 6.30 24.90
N ARG A 135 1.58 6.70 24.54
CA ARG A 135 2.21 7.90 25.12
C ARG A 135 1.47 9.19 24.73
N GLY A 136 1.01 9.29 23.49
CA GLY A 136 0.20 10.42 23.04
C GLY A 136 -1.14 10.41 23.76
N LYS A 137 -1.73 9.22 23.97
CA LYS A 137 -2.97 9.08 24.76
C LYS A 137 -2.80 9.53 26.20
N THR A 138 -1.67 9.22 26.85
CA THR A 138 -1.42 9.69 28.22
C THR A 138 -1.27 11.21 28.30
N LEU A 139 -0.60 11.83 27.33
CA LEU A 139 -0.50 13.29 27.23
C LEU A 139 -1.88 13.91 26.95
N GLY A 140 -2.61 13.36 26.00
CA GLY A 140 -3.95 13.80 25.65
C GLY A 140 -4.95 13.66 26.80
N ALA A 141 -4.89 12.57 27.58
CA ALA A 141 -5.73 12.38 28.76
C ALA A 141 -5.46 13.43 29.84
N LEU A 142 -4.19 13.82 30.02
CA LEU A 142 -3.83 14.92 30.90
C LEU A 142 -4.44 16.24 30.41
N ILE A 143 -4.29 16.56 29.12
CA ILE A 143 -4.90 17.77 28.51
C ILE A 143 -6.42 17.77 28.70
N ALA A 144 -7.08 16.65 28.40
CA ALA A 144 -8.52 16.49 28.55
C ALA A 144 -8.98 16.65 30.01
N SER A 145 -8.24 16.07 30.96
CA SER A 145 -8.56 16.17 32.39
C SER A 145 -8.50 17.61 32.90
N GLU A 146 -7.48 18.37 32.49
CA GLU A 146 -7.31 19.76 32.92
C GLU A 146 -8.36 20.66 32.26
N LEU A 147 -8.68 20.46 30.98
CA LEU A 147 -9.73 21.23 30.32
C LEU A 147 -11.12 20.96 30.91
N ARG A 148 -11.44 19.70 31.23
CA ARG A 148 -12.68 19.35 31.96
C ARG A 148 -12.71 19.90 33.38
N ALA A 149 -11.57 19.93 34.07
CA ALA A 149 -11.49 20.54 35.41
C ALA A 149 -11.77 22.05 35.39
N THR A 150 -11.56 22.72 34.25
CA THR A 150 -11.91 24.13 34.06
C THR A 150 -13.33 24.38 33.54
N GLU A 151 -14.11 23.32 33.32
CA GLU A 151 -15.49 23.41 32.86
C GLU A 151 -16.33 24.19 33.91
N GLY A 152 -16.88 25.33 33.51
CA GLY A 152 -17.55 26.28 34.42
C GLY A 152 -16.76 27.56 34.70
N ASN A 153 -15.47 27.63 34.35
CA ASN A 153 -14.69 28.87 34.42
C ASN A 153 -14.06 29.22 33.06
N PRO A 154 -14.71 30.06 32.22
CA PRO A 154 -14.25 30.34 30.86
C PRO A 154 -12.93 31.11 30.83
N ASN A 155 -12.60 31.87 31.87
CA ASN A 155 -11.34 32.61 31.94
C ASN A 155 -10.17 31.68 32.24
N LEU A 156 -10.36 30.75 33.18
CA LEU A 156 -9.37 29.73 33.49
C LEU A 156 -9.17 28.78 32.30
N GLN A 157 -10.26 28.35 31.65
CA GLN A 157 -10.19 27.52 30.45
C GLN A 157 -9.38 28.21 29.33
N ARG A 158 -9.63 29.50 29.06
CA ARG A 158 -8.83 30.28 28.09
C ARG A 158 -7.37 30.39 28.51
N ALA A 159 -7.08 30.57 29.79
CA ALA A 159 -5.72 30.62 30.31
C ALA A 159 -5.00 29.28 30.09
N VAL A 160 -5.66 28.15 30.37
CA VAL A 160 -5.14 26.79 30.11
C VAL A 160 -4.90 26.58 28.61
N LEU A 161 -5.82 26.99 27.74
CA LEU A 161 -5.65 26.87 26.28
C LEU A 161 -4.45 27.66 25.76
N ARG A 162 -4.22 28.88 26.27
CA ARG A 162 -3.02 29.66 25.93
C ARG A 162 -1.74 29.00 26.47
N LEU A 163 -1.81 28.46 27.68
CA LEU A 163 -0.68 27.77 28.31
C LEU A 163 -0.27 26.51 27.53
N LEU A 164 -1.21 25.81 26.90
CA LEU A 164 -0.96 24.62 26.07
C LEU A 164 -0.16 24.93 24.80
N GLN A 165 -0.22 26.15 24.26
CA GLN A 165 0.41 26.49 22.98
C GLN A 165 1.92 26.25 22.98
N ARG A 166 2.62 26.74 24.01
CA ARG A 166 4.08 26.64 24.12
C ARG A 166 4.59 25.19 24.20
N PRO A 167 4.15 24.34 25.15
CA PRO A 167 4.64 22.97 25.26
C PRO A 167 4.30 22.13 24.03
N LEU A 168 3.13 22.33 23.41
CA LEU A 168 2.75 21.60 22.19
C LEU A 168 3.50 22.09 20.95
N SER A 169 3.87 23.37 20.89
CA SER A 169 4.78 23.87 19.85
C SER A 169 6.15 23.21 19.96
N VAL A 170 6.67 23.06 21.19
CA VAL A 170 7.94 22.35 21.44
C VAL A 170 7.83 20.86 21.05
N LEU A 171 6.71 20.21 21.38
CA LEU A 171 6.42 18.85 20.92
C LEU A 171 6.52 18.75 19.39
N LEU A 172 5.84 19.64 18.68
CA LEU A 172 5.81 19.67 17.22
C LEU A 172 7.20 19.89 16.60
N THR A 173 7.97 20.85 17.13
CA THR A 173 9.35 21.11 16.69
C THR A 173 10.23 19.88 16.91
N THR A 174 10.10 19.22 18.08
CA THR A 174 10.90 18.04 18.42
C THR A 174 10.56 16.85 17.52
N LEU A 175 9.27 16.59 17.28
CA LEU A 175 8.83 15.54 16.37
C LEU A 175 9.35 15.76 14.95
N ASN A 176 9.26 16.99 14.43
CA ASN A 176 9.80 17.31 13.11
C ASN A 176 11.33 17.13 13.05
N ALA A 177 12.06 17.55 14.08
CA ALA A 177 13.51 17.39 14.15
C ALA A 177 13.95 15.92 14.15
N HIS A 178 13.15 15.03 14.76
CA HIS A 178 13.40 13.59 14.72
C HIS A 178 12.92 12.91 13.44
N LEU A 179 11.83 13.40 12.85
CA LEU A 179 11.23 12.79 11.68
C LEU A 179 12.00 13.10 10.39
N LEU A 180 12.47 14.34 10.22
CA LEU A 180 13.08 14.81 8.96
C LEU A 180 14.25 13.94 8.48
N PRO A 181 15.20 13.50 9.33
CA PRO A 181 16.28 12.60 8.92
C PRO A 181 15.78 11.22 8.50
N LEU A 182 14.71 10.72 9.15
CA LEU A 182 14.14 9.40 8.88
C LEU A 182 13.46 9.38 7.51
N ILE A 183 12.61 10.37 7.21
CA ILE A 183 11.91 10.45 5.93
C ILE A 183 12.84 10.75 4.76
N SER A 184 13.97 11.40 5.02
CA SER A 184 15.00 11.68 4.00
C SER A 184 15.89 10.46 3.72
N SER A 185 15.88 9.45 4.59
CA SER A 185 16.66 8.23 4.40
C SER A 185 16.07 7.36 3.29
N ARG A 186 16.93 6.81 2.42
CA ARG A 186 16.50 5.87 1.37
C ARG A 186 15.81 4.63 1.94
N SER A 187 16.17 4.23 3.15
CA SER A 187 15.56 3.10 3.86
C SER A 187 14.06 3.35 4.12
N PHE A 188 13.63 4.60 4.29
CA PHE A 188 12.21 4.90 4.49
C PHE A 188 11.38 4.56 3.24
N SER A 189 11.90 4.87 2.05
CA SER A 189 11.22 4.62 0.77
C SER A 189 11.35 3.17 0.26
N GLN A 190 12.28 2.38 0.80
CA GLN A 190 12.47 0.99 0.40
C GLN A 190 11.47 0.07 1.12
N PHE A 191 10.50 -0.45 0.37
CA PHE A 191 9.52 -1.40 0.87
C PHE A 191 9.94 -2.82 0.48
N VAL A 192 10.64 -3.52 1.38
CA VAL A 192 11.09 -4.91 1.15
C VAL A 192 10.40 -5.81 2.15
N ILE A 193 9.29 -6.43 1.75
CA ILE A 193 8.49 -7.27 2.64
C ILE A 193 9.04 -8.69 2.80
N THR A 194 9.96 -9.10 1.93
CA THR A 194 10.22 -10.52 1.70
C THR A 194 11.11 -11.23 2.73
N GLN A 195 11.69 -10.54 3.72
CA GLN A 195 12.78 -11.16 4.52
C GLN A 195 12.80 -10.89 6.03
N SER A 196 11.90 -10.07 6.58
CA SER A 196 11.94 -9.69 8.01
C SER A 196 10.73 -10.24 8.78
N PRO A 197 10.88 -10.58 10.08
CA PRO A 197 9.74 -10.97 10.93
C PRO A 197 8.65 -9.89 11.06
N GLY A 198 8.89 -8.67 10.57
CA GLY A 198 7.91 -7.59 10.49
C GLY A 198 7.73 -7.01 9.09
N PRO A 199 6.59 -6.36 8.80
CA PRO A 199 6.30 -5.76 7.50
C PRO A 199 7.11 -4.48 7.20
N PHE A 200 7.77 -3.89 8.21
CA PHE A 200 8.47 -2.62 8.10
C PHE A 200 9.92 -2.76 8.56
N ASN A 201 10.80 -1.96 7.97
CA ASN A 201 12.17 -1.84 8.46
C ASN A 201 12.24 -0.95 9.72
N ALA A 202 13.43 -0.87 10.33
CA ALA A 202 13.61 -0.13 11.57
C ALA A 202 13.33 1.38 11.41
N THR A 203 13.76 1.99 10.30
CA THR A 203 13.53 3.41 10.00
C THR A 203 12.05 3.74 9.88
N GLN A 204 11.31 2.92 9.14
CA GLN A 204 9.86 3.03 9.02
C GLN A 204 9.18 2.83 10.37
N THR A 205 9.61 1.84 11.16
CA THR A 205 9.01 1.58 12.48
C THR A 205 9.17 2.75 13.44
N VAL A 206 10.37 3.37 13.49
CA VAL A 206 10.59 4.58 14.31
C VAL A 206 9.75 5.74 13.79
N ALA A 207 9.73 5.99 12.47
CA ALA A 207 8.90 7.06 11.88
C ALA A 207 7.40 6.86 12.17
N LEU A 208 6.90 5.63 12.06
CA LEU A 208 5.52 5.27 12.39
C LEU A 208 5.20 5.47 13.87
N SER A 209 6.15 5.21 14.77
CA SER A 209 5.94 5.47 16.20
C SER A 209 5.83 6.97 16.53
N LEU A 210 6.58 7.83 15.84
CA LEU A 210 6.47 9.30 15.96
C LEU A 210 5.14 9.79 15.40
N ALA A 211 4.71 9.25 14.25
CA ALA A 211 3.40 9.52 13.68
C ALA A 211 2.27 9.02 14.60
N GLY A 212 2.42 7.85 15.22
CA GLY A 212 1.50 7.30 16.20
C GLY A 212 1.33 8.21 17.41
N LEU A 213 2.42 8.74 17.97
CA LEU A 213 2.35 9.72 19.04
C LEU A 213 1.53 10.96 18.63
N ALA A 214 1.80 11.51 17.44
CA ALA A 214 1.08 12.66 16.92
C ALA A 214 -0.42 12.37 16.70
N ALA A 215 -0.74 11.19 16.15
CA ALA A 215 -2.10 10.76 15.90
C ALA A 215 -2.91 10.55 17.19
N GLU A 216 -2.32 9.97 18.22
CA GLU A 216 -2.97 9.81 19.53
C GLU A 216 -3.28 11.17 20.19
N VAL A 217 -2.42 12.18 20.01
CA VAL A 217 -2.69 13.54 20.49
C VAL A 217 -3.79 14.20 19.63
N LEU A 218 -3.78 13.99 18.31
CA LEU A 218 -4.86 14.46 17.42
C LEU A 218 -6.23 13.88 17.81
N GLU A 219 -6.30 12.60 18.16
CA GLU A 219 -7.53 11.96 18.64
C GLU A 219 -8.13 12.72 19.83
N THR A 220 -7.27 13.15 20.77
CA THR A 220 -7.73 14.00 21.88
C THR A 220 -8.12 15.41 21.45
N PHE A 221 -7.45 16.00 20.46
CA PHE A 221 -7.86 17.30 19.90
C PHE A 221 -9.24 17.23 19.25
N ASP A 222 -9.48 16.21 18.44
CA ASP A 222 -10.75 16.01 17.73
C ASP A 222 -11.89 15.73 18.72
N SER A 223 -11.66 14.91 19.76
CA SER A 223 -12.66 14.65 20.80
C SER A 223 -13.05 15.88 21.64
N LEU A 224 -12.14 16.87 21.75
CA LEU A 224 -12.35 18.11 22.48
C LEU A 224 -12.74 19.28 21.57
N GLY A 225 -12.78 19.08 20.24
CA GLY A 225 -13.03 20.12 19.26
C GLY A 225 -11.93 21.20 19.18
N LEU A 226 -10.70 20.88 19.60
CA LEU A 226 -9.61 21.86 19.67
C LEU A 226 -9.04 22.15 18.27
N GLY A 227 -9.22 23.39 17.81
CA GLY A 227 -8.67 23.85 16.53
C GLY A 227 -9.41 23.33 15.29
N ALA A 228 -10.64 22.82 15.44
CA ALA A 228 -11.50 22.45 14.32
C ALA A 228 -12.07 23.70 13.63
N ALA A 229 -11.96 23.77 12.29
CA ALA A 229 -12.44 24.92 11.51
C ALA A 229 -13.98 25.02 11.44
N GLU A 230 -14.66 23.87 11.50
CA GLU A 230 -16.10 23.75 11.21
C GLU A 230 -17.02 24.35 12.28
N ALA A 231 -16.52 24.50 13.52
CA ALA A 231 -17.29 25.09 14.61
C ALA A 231 -17.68 26.57 14.37
N SER A 232 -17.08 27.22 13.36
CA SER A 232 -17.37 28.61 12.99
C SER A 232 -18.62 28.77 12.12
N SER A 233 -19.17 27.69 11.56
CA SER A 233 -20.33 27.75 10.64
C SER A 233 -21.68 27.69 11.35
N SER A 234 -21.75 27.23 12.60
CA SER A 234 -22.97 27.37 13.40
C SER A 234 -23.01 28.82 13.91
N GLY A 235 -23.84 29.67 13.29
CA GLY A 235 -23.92 31.13 13.50
C GLY A 235 -24.28 31.63 14.91
N ARG A 236 -24.01 30.85 15.96
CA ARG A 236 -24.09 31.26 17.35
C ARG A 236 -22.67 31.68 17.78
N GLY A 237 -22.43 32.99 17.82
CA GLY A 237 -21.11 33.62 17.98
C GLY A 237 -20.39 33.40 19.32
N THR A 238 -20.31 32.16 19.81
CA THR A 238 -19.32 31.81 20.83
C THR A 238 -17.94 31.82 20.17
N PRO A 239 -17.02 32.70 20.60
CA PRO A 239 -15.69 32.78 20.01
C PRO A 239 -15.03 31.40 20.07
N SER A 240 -14.50 30.94 18.93
CA SER A 240 -13.86 29.63 18.77
C SER A 240 -12.91 29.34 19.93
N ILE A 241 -13.29 28.38 20.77
CA ILE A 241 -12.52 27.93 21.91
C ILE A 241 -11.30 27.20 21.35
N GLY A 242 -10.18 27.91 21.19
CA GLY A 242 -8.91 27.30 20.78
C GLY A 242 -8.43 27.63 19.37
N ASP A 243 -8.83 28.75 18.77
CA ASP A 243 -8.30 29.20 17.47
C ASP A 243 -6.75 29.23 17.44
N GLY A 244 -6.13 29.58 18.57
CA GLY A 244 -4.68 29.56 18.74
C GLY A 244 -4.02 28.17 18.76
N LEU A 245 -4.79 27.07 18.78
CA LEU A 245 -4.28 25.68 18.70
C LEU A 245 -4.43 25.09 17.29
N ARG A 246 -5.06 25.80 16.35
CA ARG A 246 -5.29 25.33 14.98
C ARG A 246 -3.98 24.96 14.27
N GLY A 247 -2.97 25.83 14.33
CA GLY A 247 -1.67 25.56 13.70
C GLY A 247 -0.94 24.35 14.31
N ILE A 248 -1.18 24.05 15.59
CA ILE A 248 -0.64 22.84 16.24
C ILE A 248 -1.36 21.60 15.72
N ARG A 249 -2.70 21.64 15.62
CA ARG A 249 -3.51 20.56 15.05
C ARG A 249 -3.07 20.24 13.62
N GLU A 250 -3.04 21.26 12.75
CA GLU A 250 -2.58 21.12 11.36
C GLU A 250 -1.14 20.62 11.27
N GLY A 251 -0.27 21.04 12.20
CA GLY A 251 1.11 20.55 12.30
C GLY A 251 1.20 19.06 12.65
N LEU A 252 0.41 18.59 13.61
CA LEU A 252 0.34 17.17 13.98
C LEU A 252 -0.22 16.33 12.82
N GLU A 253 -1.25 16.83 12.15
CA GLU A 253 -1.85 16.18 10.98
C GLU A 253 -0.85 16.09 9.82
N SER A 254 -0.07 17.16 9.62
CA SER A 254 1.04 17.19 8.65
C SER A 254 2.10 16.12 8.95
N ILE A 255 2.43 15.88 10.23
CA ILE A 255 3.39 14.82 10.62
C ILE A 255 2.83 13.45 10.25
N VAL A 256 1.57 13.16 10.59
CA VAL A 256 0.93 11.88 10.28
C VAL A 256 0.91 11.63 8.77
N THR A 257 0.43 12.60 8.00
CA THR A 257 0.32 12.51 6.53
C THR A 257 1.68 12.37 5.83
N LYS A 258 2.71 13.09 6.28
CA LYS A 258 4.09 12.97 5.77
C LYS A 258 4.69 11.57 5.94
N VAL A 259 4.28 10.83 6.96
CA VAL A 259 4.74 9.46 7.18
C VAL A 259 3.88 8.45 6.45
N LEU A 260 2.56 8.52 6.63
CA LEU A 260 1.65 7.50 6.11
C LEU A 260 1.50 7.58 4.59
N GLY A 261 1.47 8.77 4.00
CA GLY A 261 1.29 8.96 2.56
C GLY A 261 2.33 8.22 1.71
N PRO A 262 3.64 8.45 1.94
CA PRO A 262 4.70 7.72 1.25
C PRO A 262 4.66 6.20 1.50
N MET A 263 4.16 5.76 2.67
CA MET A 263 4.06 4.34 2.99
C MET A 263 2.96 3.63 2.19
N PHE A 264 1.76 4.22 2.10
CA PHE A 264 0.72 3.73 1.21
C PHE A 264 1.16 3.78 -0.26
N ALA A 265 1.86 4.85 -0.66
CA ALA A 265 2.41 4.97 -2.02
C ALA A 265 3.46 3.88 -2.31
N GLY A 266 4.33 3.55 -1.35
CA GLY A 266 5.30 2.46 -1.46
C GLY A 266 4.64 1.10 -1.63
N ILE A 267 3.61 0.80 -0.83
CA ILE A 267 2.82 -0.43 -0.96
C ILE A 267 2.19 -0.54 -2.36
N ARG A 268 1.57 0.53 -2.85
CA ARG A 268 1.02 0.58 -4.21
C ARG A 268 2.10 0.35 -5.27
N LYS A 269 3.25 1.00 -5.12
CA LYS A 269 4.38 0.89 -6.06
C LYS A 269 4.90 -0.54 -6.17
N GLU A 270 4.87 -1.32 -5.09
CA GLU A 270 5.26 -2.73 -5.12
C GLU A 270 4.16 -3.64 -5.70
N LEU A 271 2.88 -3.37 -5.40
CA LEU A 271 1.77 -4.20 -5.85
C LEU A 271 1.36 -3.94 -7.30
N HIS A 272 1.44 -2.70 -7.78
CA HIS A 272 1.02 -2.32 -9.13
C HIS A 272 1.73 -3.12 -10.22
N PRO A 273 3.08 -3.28 -10.24
CA PRO A 273 3.75 -4.08 -11.27
C PRO A 273 3.33 -5.55 -11.27
N VAL A 274 2.99 -6.11 -10.10
CA VAL A 274 2.53 -7.50 -9.98
C VAL A 274 1.11 -7.64 -10.55
N LEU A 275 0.25 -6.64 -10.31
CA LEU A 275 -1.08 -6.57 -10.91
C LEU A 275 -1.00 -6.33 -12.43
N ASP A 276 -0.16 -5.41 -12.89
CA ASP A 276 0.05 -5.12 -14.31
C ASP A 276 0.57 -6.37 -15.06
N ALA A 277 1.38 -7.20 -14.40
CA ALA A 277 1.83 -8.46 -14.98
C ALA A 277 0.67 -9.46 -15.26
N LEU A 278 -0.52 -9.31 -14.66
CA LEU A 278 -1.70 -10.12 -14.99
C LEU A 278 -2.19 -9.88 -16.42
N GLU A 279 -1.84 -8.74 -17.01
CA GLU A 279 -2.16 -8.43 -18.40
C GLU A 279 -1.38 -9.33 -19.37
N GLN A 280 -0.26 -9.90 -18.93
CA GLN A 280 0.52 -10.81 -19.75
C GLN A 280 -0.16 -12.19 -19.81
N LEU A 281 -0.03 -12.86 -20.95
CA LEU A 281 -0.41 -14.27 -21.06
C LEU A 281 0.57 -15.11 -20.23
N PRO A 282 0.12 -16.17 -19.55
CA PRO A 282 1.03 -17.11 -18.92
C PRO A 282 1.90 -17.68 -20.04
N LEU A 283 3.19 -17.36 -20.04
CA LEU A 283 4.16 -17.93 -20.98
C LEU A 283 4.00 -19.45 -20.89
N ALA A 284 3.60 -20.08 -22.00
CA ALA A 284 3.53 -21.53 -22.06
C ALA A 284 4.88 -22.08 -21.59
N PRO A 285 4.90 -23.06 -20.66
CA PRO A 285 6.14 -23.61 -20.16
C PRO A 285 6.95 -24.06 -21.38
N SER A 286 8.08 -23.38 -21.61
CA SER A 286 8.97 -23.71 -22.71
C SER A 286 9.22 -25.21 -22.67
N PRO A 287 8.98 -25.97 -23.76
CA PRO A 287 9.13 -27.42 -23.73
C PRO A 287 10.54 -27.72 -23.22
N PRO A 288 10.69 -28.47 -22.11
CA PRO A 288 12.01 -28.81 -21.65
C PRO A 288 12.69 -29.58 -22.78
N LEU A 289 13.84 -29.09 -23.25
CA LEU A 289 14.69 -29.69 -24.29
C LEU A 289 15.27 -31.06 -23.90
N ARG A 290 14.64 -31.80 -22.98
CA ARG A 290 15.08 -33.12 -22.53
C ARG A 290 14.15 -34.21 -23.06
N PRO A 291 14.64 -35.09 -23.95
CA PRO A 291 13.90 -36.26 -24.39
C PRO A 291 13.88 -37.27 -23.25
N VAL A 292 12.86 -37.23 -22.39
CA VAL A 292 12.62 -38.28 -21.39
C VAL A 292 11.49 -39.17 -21.88
N THR A 293 11.88 -40.29 -22.47
CA THR A 293 11.05 -41.44 -22.80
C THR A 293 10.41 -42.01 -21.55
N SER A 294 9.25 -41.49 -21.13
CA SER A 294 8.37 -42.19 -20.19
C SER A 294 6.93 -41.76 -20.39
N LEU A 295 6.18 -42.64 -21.06
CA LEU A 295 4.76 -42.53 -21.37
C LEU A 295 3.94 -42.67 -20.09
N LYS A 296 3.50 -41.56 -19.49
CA LYS A 296 2.24 -41.55 -18.73
C LYS A 296 1.64 -40.13 -18.65
N PRO A 297 0.52 -39.85 -19.35
CA PRO A 297 -0.18 -38.58 -19.27
C PRO A 297 -1.02 -38.56 -17.99
N THR A 298 -0.46 -38.08 -16.89
CA THR A 298 -1.20 -37.92 -15.62
C THR A 298 -1.51 -36.44 -15.38
N SER A 299 -2.82 -36.13 -15.39
CA SER A 299 -3.52 -34.93 -14.90
C SER A 299 -3.12 -33.58 -15.47
N SER A 300 -4.07 -32.95 -16.16
CA SER A 300 -4.10 -31.53 -16.53
C SER A 300 -3.98 -30.62 -15.30
N SER A 301 -2.76 -30.25 -14.93
CA SER A 301 -2.55 -29.15 -14.00
C SER A 301 -2.92 -27.85 -14.71
N SER A 302 -3.97 -27.17 -14.25
CA SER A 302 -4.29 -25.81 -14.70
C SER A 302 -3.06 -24.92 -14.53
N VAL A 303 -2.62 -24.28 -15.61
CA VAL A 303 -1.47 -23.38 -15.57
C VAL A 303 -1.90 -22.11 -14.82
N VAL A 304 -1.55 -22.02 -13.54
CA VAL A 304 -1.81 -20.83 -12.71
C VAL A 304 -0.90 -19.69 -13.15
N HIS A 305 -1.44 -18.48 -13.23
CA HIS A 305 -0.66 -17.30 -13.59
C HIS A 305 0.46 -17.01 -12.56
N PRO A 306 1.71 -16.75 -12.98
CA PRO A 306 2.84 -16.54 -12.04
C PRO A 306 2.64 -15.31 -11.12
N SER A 307 1.97 -14.26 -11.59
CA SER A 307 1.68 -13.11 -10.72
C SER A 307 0.62 -13.42 -9.65
N LEU A 308 -0.31 -14.35 -9.89
CA LEU A 308 -1.23 -14.84 -8.85
C LEU A 308 -0.50 -15.57 -7.74
N VAL A 309 0.50 -16.38 -8.09
CA VAL A 309 1.37 -17.04 -7.10
C VAL A 309 2.13 -15.98 -6.29
N THR A 310 2.66 -14.96 -6.96
CA THR A 310 3.37 -13.86 -6.28
C THR A 310 2.45 -13.05 -5.36
N LEU A 311 1.23 -12.73 -5.83
CA LEU A 311 0.22 -12.03 -5.03
C LEU A 311 -0.19 -12.87 -3.82
N SER A 312 -0.55 -14.14 -4.00
CA SER A 312 -1.02 -14.99 -2.91
C SER A 312 0.02 -15.15 -1.78
N HIS A 313 1.31 -15.17 -2.10
CA HIS A 313 2.37 -15.17 -1.09
C HIS A 313 2.63 -13.79 -0.46
N GLY A 314 2.56 -12.71 -1.24
CA GLY A 314 2.88 -11.36 -0.75
C GLY A 314 1.74 -10.70 0.03
N LEU A 315 0.50 -10.86 -0.45
CA LEU A 315 -0.66 -10.09 0.02
C LEU A 315 -0.91 -10.19 1.53
N PRO A 316 -0.80 -11.36 2.19
CA PRO A 316 -1.01 -11.45 3.65
C PRO A 316 -0.05 -10.56 4.45
N SER A 317 1.16 -10.33 3.95
CA SER A 317 2.13 -9.44 4.58
C SER A 317 1.82 -7.97 4.31
N PHE A 318 1.39 -7.63 3.08
CA PHE A 318 0.86 -6.30 2.76
C PHE A 318 -0.40 -5.97 3.56
N GLY A 319 -1.33 -6.93 3.73
CA GLY A 319 -2.54 -6.76 4.53
C GLY A 319 -2.23 -6.45 5.99
N ARG A 320 -1.27 -7.18 6.59
CA ARG A 320 -0.77 -6.86 7.94
C ARG A 320 -0.11 -5.48 8.03
N ALA A 321 0.62 -5.06 6.99
CA ALA A 321 1.21 -3.72 6.90
C ALA A 321 0.13 -2.64 6.84
N LEU A 322 -0.82 -2.77 5.91
CA LEU A 322 -1.94 -1.85 5.73
C LEU A 322 -2.80 -1.74 6.99
N GLN A 323 -3.07 -2.86 7.68
CA GLN A 323 -3.82 -2.84 8.94
C GLN A 323 -3.09 -2.03 10.01
N ARG A 324 -1.78 -2.19 10.11
CA ARG A 324 -0.96 -1.41 11.05
C ARG A 324 -0.97 0.08 10.70
N LEU A 325 -0.89 0.44 9.42
CA LEU A 325 -0.96 1.85 8.98
C LEU A 325 -2.35 2.44 9.26
N ALA A 326 -3.42 1.70 8.99
CA ALA A 326 -4.79 2.11 9.21
C ALA A 326 -5.08 2.38 10.69
N ASN A 327 -4.54 1.55 11.59
CA ASN A 327 -4.74 1.68 13.03
C ASN A 327 -4.01 2.87 13.67
N ILE A 328 -3.15 3.59 12.93
CA ILE A 328 -2.39 4.72 13.49
C ILE A 328 -3.27 5.96 13.66
N SER A 329 -4.13 6.27 12.69
CA SER A 329 -4.92 7.51 12.69
C SER A 329 -6.19 7.36 11.87
N HIS A 330 -7.25 8.06 12.28
CA HIS A 330 -8.48 8.18 11.48
C HIS A 330 -8.25 8.77 10.08
N SER A 331 -7.28 9.68 9.95
CA SER A 331 -6.87 10.24 8.65
C SER A 331 -6.27 9.21 7.70
N ALA A 332 -5.74 8.09 8.23
CA ALA A 332 -5.18 7.00 7.43
C ALA A 332 -6.24 6.25 6.63
N HIS A 333 -7.51 6.26 7.06
CA HIS A 333 -8.59 5.53 6.41
C HIS A 333 -8.87 6.03 4.99
N ALA A 334 -8.78 7.34 4.74
CA ALA A 334 -8.92 7.89 3.39
C ALA A 334 -7.77 7.44 2.46
N SER A 335 -6.54 7.37 3.00
CA SER A 335 -5.38 6.86 2.25
C SER A 335 -5.48 5.36 1.99
N LEU A 336 -5.97 4.58 2.96
CA LEU A 336 -6.26 3.17 2.81
C LEU A 336 -7.33 2.95 1.73
N ALA A 337 -8.44 3.67 1.79
CA ALA A 337 -9.51 3.58 0.79
C ALA A 337 -8.99 3.88 -0.62
N SER A 338 -8.28 5.00 -0.79
CA SER A 338 -7.63 5.34 -2.06
C SER A 338 -6.67 4.25 -2.55
N CYS A 339 -5.92 3.64 -1.63
CA CYS A 339 -5.04 2.51 -1.95
C CYS A 339 -5.81 1.30 -2.47
N LEU A 340 -6.84 0.85 -1.74
CA LEU A 340 -7.64 -0.32 -2.14
C LEU A 340 -8.36 -0.10 -3.46
N ILE A 341 -9.02 1.06 -3.63
CA ILE A 341 -9.70 1.44 -4.88
C ILE A 341 -8.71 1.40 -6.06
N SER A 342 -7.49 1.92 -5.87
CA SER A 342 -6.48 1.88 -6.92
C SER A 342 -6.01 0.46 -7.27
N LEU A 343 -5.88 -0.43 -6.28
CA LEU A 343 -5.50 -1.83 -6.52
C LEU A 343 -6.61 -2.59 -7.26
N VAL A 344 -7.86 -2.40 -6.84
CA VAL A 344 -9.06 -2.96 -7.47
C VAL A 344 -9.15 -2.51 -8.93
N TRP A 345 -9.06 -1.21 -9.17
CA TRP A 345 -9.06 -0.64 -10.52
C TRP A 345 -7.96 -1.25 -11.39
N ARG A 346 -6.71 -1.26 -10.89
CA ARG A 346 -5.55 -1.77 -11.63
C ARG A 346 -5.70 -3.25 -11.99
N ALA A 347 -6.21 -4.05 -11.06
CA ALA A 347 -6.51 -5.46 -11.29
C ALA A 347 -7.55 -5.66 -12.39
N MET A 348 -8.67 -4.93 -12.33
CA MET A 348 -9.72 -4.99 -13.36
C MET A 348 -9.18 -4.60 -14.74
N VAL A 349 -8.39 -3.53 -14.82
CA VAL A 349 -7.74 -3.08 -16.07
C VAL A 349 -6.82 -4.16 -16.62
N ALA A 350 -5.90 -4.69 -15.81
CA ALA A 350 -4.95 -5.70 -16.28
C ALA A 350 -5.66 -6.95 -16.83
N LEU A 351 -6.73 -7.40 -16.17
CA LEU A 351 -7.53 -8.55 -16.61
C LEU A 351 -8.36 -8.24 -17.87
N ALA A 352 -9.00 -7.07 -17.92
CA ALA A 352 -9.84 -6.65 -19.03
C ALA A 352 -9.05 -6.37 -20.31
N TYR A 353 -7.79 -5.96 -20.21
CA TYR A 353 -6.91 -5.69 -21.35
C TYR A 353 -6.00 -6.87 -21.71
N ARG A 354 -6.02 -7.96 -20.95
CA ARG A 354 -5.23 -9.17 -21.22
C ARG A 354 -5.46 -9.65 -22.67
N PRO A 355 -4.41 -9.87 -23.48
CA PRO A 355 -4.59 -10.44 -24.80
C PRO A 355 -5.20 -11.83 -24.64
N VAL A 356 -6.33 -12.08 -25.29
CA VAL A 356 -6.80 -13.46 -25.44
C VAL A 356 -5.89 -14.05 -26.48
N ALA A 357 -5.20 -15.15 -26.14
CA ALA A 357 -4.61 -15.98 -27.16
C ALA A 357 -5.75 -16.34 -28.09
N GLN A 358 -5.80 -15.67 -29.24
CA GLN A 358 -6.61 -16.11 -30.35
C GLN A 358 -6.04 -17.48 -30.64
N ILE A 359 -6.62 -18.50 -30.01
CA ILE A 359 -6.53 -19.87 -30.47
C ILE A 359 -7.04 -19.68 -31.88
N ALA A 360 -6.12 -19.54 -32.82
CA ALA A 360 -6.41 -19.68 -34.23
C ALA A 360 -7.23 -20.96 -34.21
N ARG A 361 -8.54 -20.82 -34.45
CA ARG A 361 -9.40 -21.96 -34.74
C ARG A 361 -8.85 -22.45 -36.06
N THR A 362 -7.69 -23.10 -36.02
CA THR A 362 -7.16 -23.84 -37.12
C THR A 362 -8.30 -24.80 -37.42
N PRO A 363 -8.92 -24.71 -38.62
CA PRO A 363 -9.98 -25.62 -38.98
C PRO A 363 -9.47 -27.03 -38.68
N PRO A 364 -10.32 -27.91 -38.11
CA PRO A 364 -9.89 -29.25 -37.72
C PRO A 364 -9.13 -29.85 -38.90
N VAL A 365 -7.82 -30.00 -38.76
CA VAL A 365 -7.00 -30.66 -39.77
C VAL A 365 -7.54 -32.08 -39.79
N ILE A 366 -8.35 -32.36 -40.81
CA ILE A 366 -8.83 -33.70 -41.11
C ILE A 366 -7.57 -34.56 -41.13
N PRO A 367 -7.46 -35.61 -40.29
CA PRO A 367 -6.29 -36.45 -40.29
C PRO A 367 -6.18 -37.10 -41.67
N THR A 368 -5.29 -36.59 -42.50
CA THR A 368 -4.91 -37.23 -43.76
C THR A 368 -4.20 -38.53 -43.41
N PRO A 369 -4.72 -39.71 -43.79
CA PRO A 369 -4.04 -40.97 -43.54
C PRO A 369 -2.76 -41.02 -44.37
N LEU A 370 -1.60 -40.97 -43.71
CA LEU A 370 -0.31 -41.22 -44.35
C LEU A 370 -0.12 -42.73 -44.58
N PRO A 371 0.38 -43.15 -45.75
CA PRO A 371 0.57 -44.56 -46.09
C PRO A 371 1.77 -45.14 -45.35
N LEU A 372 1.61 -46.40 -44.90
CA LEU A 372 2.72 -47.23 -44.46
C LEU A 372 3.63 -47.54 -45.66
N THR A 373 4.90 -47.11 -45.57
CA THR A 373 5.98 -47.73 -46.36
C THR A 373 7.11 -48.13 -45.43
N SER A 374 7.29 -49.44 -45.38
CA SER A 374 8.35 -50.16 -44.70
C SER A 374 9.66 -50.13 -45.50
N SER A 375 10.74 -50.50 -44.80
CA SER A 375 12.03 -51.01 -45.29
C SER A 375 13.15 -50.02 -45.64
N GLY A 376 14.33 -50.28 -45.09
CA GLY A 376 15.59 -49.63 -45.46
C GLY A 376 16.66 -49.68 -44.37
N THR A 377 17.24 -50.87 -44.19
CA THR A 377 18.46 -51.22 -43.45
C THR A 377 19.69 -50.29 -43.64
N ALA A 378 20.50 -50.21 -42.56
CA ALA A 378 21.98 -50.32 -42.50
C ALA A 378 22.91 -49.07 -42.37
N ALA A 379 23.67 -49.11 -41.25
CA ALA A 379 25.15 -49.04 -41.14
C ALA A 379 25.91 -47.73 -40.80
N SER A 380 26.63 -47.83 -39.66
CA SER A 380 27.95 -47.25 -39.31
C SER A 380 28.01 -45.73 -38.99
N SER A 381 28.80 -45.19 -38.05
CA SER A 381 30.05 -45.61 -37.42
C SER A 381 30.44 -44.73 -36.20
N ALA A 382 31.16 -45.33 -35.23
CA ALA A 382 32.17 -44.76 -34.29
C ALA A 382 31.76 -43.92 -33.04
N PRO A 383 32.63 -43.78 -32.01
CA PRO A 383 33.49 -44.77 -31.33
C PRO A 383 33.36 -44.77 -29.78
N PRO A 384 34.01 -45.70 -29.03
CA PRO A 384 33.93 -45.80 -27.58
C PRO A 384 35.18 -45.28 -26.85
N SER A 385 35.03 -44.51 -25.77
CA SER A 385 36.12 -44.22 -24.82
C SER A 385 35.78 -44.66 -23.40
N LYS A 386 36.51 -45.68 -22.97
CA LYS A 386 36.65 -46.16 -21.58
C LYS A 386 37.40 -45.12 -20.75
N THR A 387 36.97 -44.89 -19.50
CA THR A 387 37.94 -44.78 -18.39
C THR A 387 37.34 -45.30 -17.08
N ARG A 388 37.92 -46.40 -16.60
CA ARG A 388 37.79 -46.94 -15.23
C ARG A 388 38.71 -46.16 -14.29
N PHE A 389 38.32 -46.02 -13.03
CA PHE A 389 39.10 -46.16 -11.78
C PHE A 389 38.18 -45.64 -10.64
N GLY A 390 37.93 -46.26 -9.49
CA GLY A 390 38.55 -47.40 -8.81
C GLY A 390 38.87 -47.01 -7.35
N GLY A 391 38.19 -47.59 -6.36
CA GLY A 391 38.58 -47.61 -4.93
C GLY A 391 37.51 -47.00 -3.99
N ARG A 392 36.71 -47.76 -3.22
CA ARG A 392 36.92 -48.71 -2.09
C ARG A 392 36.86 -48.04 -0.70
N THR A 393 35.77 -48.31 0.03
CA THR A 393 35.62 -48.71 1.47
C THR A 393 34.25 -48.23 2.03
N PRO A 394 33.69 -48.84 3.10
CA PRO A 394 33.15 -50.21 3.23
C PRO A 394 31.61 -50.23 3.44
N PRO A 395 30.96 -51.43 3.39
CA PRO A 395 29.51 -51.57 3.46
C PRO A 395 29.04 -51.95 4.88
N GLY A 396 27.94 -51.37 5.33
CA GLY A 396 27.39 -51.70 6.65
C GLY A 396 26.06 -51.04 6.95
N THR A 397 25.01 -51.39 6.20
CA THR A 397 23.62 -51.54 6.70
C THR A 397 22.72 -52.02 5.55
N PRO A 398 21.98 -53.13 5.71
CA PRO A 398 21.15 -53.68 4.64
C PRO A 398 19.90 -52.82 4.39
N SER A 399 19.50 -52.81 3.12
CA SER A 399 18.29 -52.19 2.57
C SER A 399 17.01 -52.72 3.24
N ALA A 400 16.24 -51.83 3.85
CA ALA A 400 14.86 -52.07 4.25
C ALA A 400 13.93 -52.03 3.02
N THR A 401 14.06 -53.02 2.13
CA THR A 401 13.16 -53.17 0.97
C THR A 401 12.82 -54.64 0.76
N ARG A 402 11.83 -55.16 1.50
CA ARG A 402 11.03 -56.30 1.01
C ARG A 402 9.71 -56.55 1.75
N PHE A 403 8.86 -55.53 1.86
CA PHE A 403 7.41 -55.74 2.01
C PHE A 403 6.64 -54.66 1.21
N LEU A 404 6.94 -54.55 -0.09
CA LEU A 404 6.01 -53.92 -1.03
C LEU A 404 5.08 -55.01 -1.56
N MET A 405 4.19 -55.46 -0.68
CA MET A 405 2.95 -56.12 -1.06
C MET A 405 2.22 -55.11 -1.95
N LYS A 406 2.21 -55.36 -3.26
CA LYS A 406 1.35 -54.65 -4.23
C LYS A 406 -0.09 -55.01 -3.91
N LEU A 407 -0.66 -54.32 -2.92
CA LEU A 407 -2.10 -54.15 -2.86
C LEU A 407 -2.48 -53.37 -4.14
N PRO A 408 -3.47 -53.83 -4.94
CA PRO A 408 -4.02 -53.00 -5.99
C PRO A 408 -4.45 -51.68 -5.33
N SER A 409 -4.00 -50.54 -5.85
CA SER A 409 -4.42 -49.25 -5.32
C SER A 409 -5.91 -49.10 -5.59
N SER A 410 -6.74 -49.56 -4.65
CA SER A 410 -8.19 -49.39 -4.64
C SER A 410 -8.53 -47.95 -4.27
N ARG A 411 -7.90 -46.99 -4.97
CA ARG A 411 -8.41 -45.62 -4.97
C ARG A 411 -9.74 -45.67 -5.72
N PRO A 412 -10.85 -45.26 -5.09
CA PRO A 412 -12.11 -45.14 -5.78
C PRO A 412 -11.91 -44.27 -7.04
N PRO A 413 -12.58 -44.59 -8.16
CA PRO A 413 -12.47 -43.81 -9.38
C PRO A 413 -12.77 -42.35 -9.03
N SER A 414 -11.79 -41.48 -9.27
CA SER A 414 -11.94 -40.05 -9.07
C SER A 414 -13.21 -39.58 -9.79
N PRO A 415 -14.01 -38.68 -9.18
CA PRO A 415 -15.22 -38.18 -9.83
C PRO A 415 -14.88 -37.67 -11.24
N PRO A 416 -15.74 -37.93 -12.24
CA PRO A 416 -15.49 -37.49 -13.61
C PRO A 416 -15.23 -35.99 -13.59
N SER A 417 -14.04 -35.59 -14.02
CA SER A 417 -13.69 -34.18 -14.15
C SER A 417 -14.66 -33.59 -15.16
N SER A 418 -15.66 -32.85 -14.67
CA SER A 418 -16.62 -32.14 -15.50
C SER A 418 -15.83 -31.24 -16.45
N SER A 419 -15.78 -31.62 -17.71
CA SER A 419 -15.04 -30.98 -18.80
C SER A 419 -15.63 -29.63 -19.24
N GLY A 420 -16.42 -28.99 -18.37
CA GLY A 420 -16.72 -27.57 -18.48
C GLY A 420 -15.45 -26.81 -18.17
N GLY A 421 -14.61 -26.61 -19.19
CA GLY A 421 -13.39 -25.82 -19.07
C GLY A 421 -13.77 -24.40 -18.66
N VAL A 422 -13.64 -24.09 -17.37
CA VAL A 422 -13.78 -22.73 -16.84
C VAL A 422 -12.77 -21.85 -17.58
N ASP A 423 -13.23 -20.70 -18.10
CA ASP A 423 -12.35 -19.76 -18.80
C ASP A 423 -11.22 -19.36 -17.81
N PRO A 424 -9.93 -19.56 -18.16
CA PRO A 424 -8.83 -19.20 -17.28
C PRO A 424 -8.87 -17.72 -16.86
N LEU A 425 -9.43 -16.83 -17.69
CA LEU A 425 -9.58 -15.41 -17.33
C LEU A 425 -10.55 -15.21 -16.16
N GLU A 426 -11.69 -15.91 -16.17
CA GLU A 426 -12.69 -15.84 -15.10
C GLU A 426 -12.11 -16.41 -13.79
N HIS A 427 -11.41 -17.54 -13.87
CA HIS A 427 -10.76 -18.15 -12.71
C HIS A 427 -9.67 -17.25 -12.12
N ASP A 428 -8.82 -16.66 -12.97
CA ASP A 428 -7.78 -15.73 -12.53
C ASP A 428 -8.42 -14.48 -11.89
N ALA A 429 -9.47 -13.92 -12.52
CA ALA A 429 -10.16 -12.73 -12.02
C ALA A 429 -10.79 -12.96 -10.64
N LYS A 430 -11.44 -14.11 -10.44
CA LYS A 430 -12.01 -14.51 -9.15
C LYS A 430 -10.93 -14.70 -8.10
N SER A 431 -9.82 -15.34 -8.47
CA SER A 431 -8.67 -15.54 -7.56
C SER A 431 -8.08 -14.20 -7.09
N VAL A 432 -7.95 -13.21 -7.99
CA VAL A 432 -7.51 -11.86 -7.60
C VAL A 432 -8.53 -11.18 -6.69
N TYR A 433 -9.82 -11.28 -6.98
CA TYR A 433 -10.89 -10.73 -6.14
C TYR A 433 -10.81 -11.29 -4.70
N ASP A 434 -10.76 -12.61 -4.56
CA ASP A 434 -10.71 -13.28 -3.25
C ASP A 434 -9.45 -12.87 -2.46
N LEU A 435 -8.31 -12.73 -3.15
CA LEU A 435 -7.07 -12.24 -2.54
C LEU A 435 -7.24 -10.79 -2.04
N LEU A 436 -7.73 -9.88 -2.89
CA LEU A 436 -7.93 -8.47 -2.53
C LEU A 436 -8.98 -8.29 -1.42
N GLN A 437 -10.00 -9.16 -1.37
CA GLN A 437 -11.04 -9.13 -0.34
C GLN A 437 -10.46 -9.40 1.07
N GLY A 438 -9.34 -10.11 1.16
CA GLY A 438 -8.61 -10.36 2.42
C GLY A 438 -7.83 -9.15 2.96
N LEU A 439 -7.79 -8.02 2.24
CA LEU A 439 -7.15 -6.79 2.70
C LEU A 439 -8.00 -6.07 3.75
N PRO A 440 -7.38 -5.32 4.68
CA PRO A 440 -8.10 -4.62 5.73
C PRO A 440 -8.98 -3.51 5.15
N ARG A 441 -10.24 -3.44 5.59
CA ARG A 441 -11.20 -2.40 5.17
C ARG A 441 -11.19 -1.20 6.13
N PRO A 442 -11.53 0.01 5.66
CA PRO A 442 -11.80 1.13 6.55
C PRO A 442 -12.89 0.79 7.59
N PRO A 443 -12.76 1.23 8.85
CA PRO A 443 -13.79 1.00 9.86
C PRO A 443 -15.04 1.84 9.59
N GLU A 444 -16.14 1.48 10.25
CA GLU A 444 -17.44 2.14 10.12
C GLU A 444 -17.43 3.62 10.56
N SER A 445 -16.47 4.04 11.40
CA SER A 445 -16.31 5.44 11.80
C SER A 445 -15.95 6.39 10.64
N ASN A 446 -15.58 5.85 9.48
CA ASN A 446 -15.38 6.63 8.26
C ASN A 446 -16.25 6.05 7.13
N GLU A 447 -17.56 6.30 7.24
CA GLU A 447 -18.58 5.76 6.34
C GLU A 447 -18.27 6.03 4.87
N LEU A 448 -17.86 7.26 4.53
CA LEU A 448 -17.53 7.66 3.15
C LEU A 448 -16.35 6.87 2.58
N ALA A 449 -15.27 6.71 3.35
CA ALA A 449 -14.11 5.93 2.92
C ALA A 449 -14.48 4.44 2.75
N ARG A 450 -15.35 3.92 3.60
CA ARG A 450 -15.85 2.55 3.54
C ARG A 450 -16.75 2.34 2.33
N GLU A 451 -17.71 3.23 2.11
CA GLU A 451 -18.66 3.21 0.98
C GLU A 451 -17.92 3.21 -0.35
N ALA A 452 -16.95 4.11 -0.53
CA ALA A 452 -16.15 4.17 -1.76
C ALA A 452 -15.34 2.88 -2.02
N VAL A 453 -14.89 2.18 -0.97
CA VAL A 453 -14.24 0.87 -1.12
C VAL A 453 -15.27 -0.20 -1.49
N VAL A 454 -16.44 -0.20 -0.85
CA VAL A 454 -17.52 -1.14 -1.14
C VAL A 454 -17.95 -1.02 -2.61
N GLU A 455 -18.23 0.20 -3.09
CA GLU A 455 -18.59 0.49 -4.48
C GLU A 455 -17.54 -0.04 -5.47
N ALA A 456 -16.25 0.16 -5.17
CA ALA A 456 -15.18 -0.38 -6.02
C ALA A 456 -15.16 -1.92 -6.06
N PHE A 457 -15.43 -2.60 -4.94
CA PHE A 457 -15.52 -4.06 -4.90
C PHE A 457 -16.80 -4.58 -5.57
N GLU A 458 -17.92 -3.87 -5.45
CA GLU A 458 -19.18 -4.17 -6.17
C GLU A 458 -18.97 -4.07 -7.68
N ALA A 459 -18.27 -3.03 -8.16
CA ALA A 459 -17.88 -2.91 -9.57
C ALA A 459 -16.98 -4.08 -10.04
N TYR A 460 -16.11 -4.61 -9.16
CA TYR A 460 -15.32 -5.81 -9.45
C TYR A 460 -16.24 -7.05 -9.54
N GLU A 461 -17.18 -7.24 -8.61
CA GLU A 461 -18.14 -8.35 -8.66
C GLU A 461 -18.98 -8.31 -9.94
N ALA A 462 -19.48 -7.13 -10.32
CA ALA A 462 -20.17 -6.91 -11.59
C ALA A 462 -19.29 -7.30 -12.80
N PHE A 463 -17.99 -6.98 -12.74
CA PHE A 463 -17.03 -7.41 -13.75
C PHE A 463 -16.85 -8.93 -13.79
N LEU A 464 -16.86 -9.63 -12.65
CA LEU A 464 -16.84 -11.11 -12.61
C LEU A 464 -18.10 -11.68 -13.26
N THR A 465 -19.28 -11.16 -12.93
CA THR A 465 -20.55 -11.58 -13.55
C THR A 465 -20.51 -11.41 -15.07
N MET A 466 -19.95 -10.29 -15.56
CA MET A 466 -19.78 -10.06 -16.99
C MET A 466 -18.83 -11.08 -17.64
N LEU A 467 -17.73 -11.47 -16.97
CA LEU A 467 -16.81 -12.49 -17.48
C LEU A 467 -17.48 -13.86 -17.60
N SER A 468 -18.38 -14.23 -16.69
CA SER A 468 -19.15 -15.48 -16.77
C SER A 468 -20.15 -15.51 -17.93
N HIS A 469 -20.67 -14.35 -18.36
CA HIS A 469 -21.63 -14.20 -19.46
C HIS A 469 -20.98 -13.65 -20.74
N ARG A 470 -19.69 -13.91 -20.91
CA ARG A 470 -18.89 -13.33 -22.00
C ARG A 470 -19.49 -13.63 -23.37
N GLY A 471 -19.74 -12.58 -24.15
CA GLY A 471 -20.34 -12.67 -25.48
C GLY A 471 -21.80 -12.23 -25.56
N ASP A 472 -22.42 -11.92 -24.43
CA ASP A 472 -23.75 -11.34 -24.38
C ASP A 472 -23.71 -9.91 -23.82
N ALA A 473 -23.61 -8.92 -24.71
CA ALA A 473 -23.61 -7.51 -24.34
C ALA A 473 -24.91 -7.08 -23.61
N SER A 474 -26.01 -7.82 -23.81
CA SER A 474 -27.31 -7.56 -23.18
C SER A 474 -27.30 -7.83 -21.67
N ASN A 475 -26.40 -8.69 -21.21
CA ASN A 475 -26.29 -9.12 -19.82
C ASN A 475 -25.12 -8.44 -19.06
N VAL A 476 -24.57 -7.36 -19.60
CA VAL A 476 -23.49 -6.60 -18.95
C VAL A 476 -24.09 -5.76 -17.81
N PRO A 477 -23.68 -5.96 -16.55
CA PRO A 477 -24.23 -5.19 -15.43
C PRO A 477 -23.96 -3.67 -15.57
N GLU A 478 -24.88 -2.86 -15.05
CA GLU A 478 -24.79 -1.39 -15.15
C GLU A 478 -23.54 -0.83 -14.45
N ASP A 479 -23.13 -1.46 -13.34
CA ASP A 479 -22.02 -1.01 -12.48
C ASP A 479 -20.63 -1.27 -13.07
N VAL A 480 -20.50 -2.05 -14.15
CA VAL A 480 -19.21 -2.26 -14.82
C VAL A 480 -18.83 -1.00 -15.59
N PRO A 481 -17.67 -0.37 -15.30
CA PRO A 481 -17.21 0.80 -16.04
C PRO A 481 -17.06 0.48 -17.52
N THR A 482 -17.56 1.36 -18.40
CA THR A 482 -17.59 1.16 -19.86
C THR A 482 -16.21 0.79 -20.42
N LEU A 483 -15.15 1.46 -19.96
CA LEU A 483 -13.78 1.21 -20.43
C LEU A 483 -13.20 -0.14 -19.99
N ILE A 484 -13.77 -0.78 -18.96
CA ILE A 484 -13.42 -2.13 -18.52
C ILE A 484 -14.19 -3.19 -19.32
N ALA A 485 -15.49 -2.97 -19.53
CA ALA A 485 -16.33 -3.90 -20.30
C ALA A 485 -15.93 -3.98 -21.78
N LEU A 486 -15.68 -2.81 -22.38
CA LEU A 486 -15.44 -2.64 -23.81
C LEU A 486 -14.35 -3.56 -24.42
N PRO A 487 -13.10 -3.64 -23.91
CA PRO A 487 -12.10 -4.54 -24.48
C PRO A 487 -12.49 -6.02 -24.36
N VAL A 488 -13.28 -6.41 -23.35
CA VAL A 488 -13.79 -7.79 -23.22
C VAL A 488 -14.84 -8.06 -24.28
N LEU A 489 -15.81 -7.14 -24.45
CA LEU A 489 -16.89 -7.26 -25.42
C LEU A 489 -16.36 -7.26 -26.85
N LEU A 490 -15.50 -6.30 -27.22
CA LEU A 490 -14.90 -6.25 -28.56
C LEU A 490 -14.21 -7.58 -28.92
N ARG A 491 -13.46 -8.17 -27.99
CA ARG A 491 -12.85 -9.49 -28.19
C ARG A 491 -13.88 -10.61 -28.33
N ALA A 492 -14.97 -10.57 -27.57
CA ALA A 492 -16.04 -11.56 -27.64
C ALA A 492 -16.79 -11.52 -29.00
N TYR A 493 -16.95 -10.34 -29.59
CA TYR A 493 -17.52 -10.14 -30.93
C TYR A 493 -16.48 -10.26 -32.06
N GLY A 494 -15.26 -10.74 -31.76
CA GLY A 494 -14.25 -11.07 -32.77
C GLY A 494 -13.48 -9.88 -33.34
N PHE A 495 -13.51 -8.70 -32.70
CA PHE A 495 -12.69 -7.57 -33.11
C PHE A 495 -11.23 -7.79 -32.69
N PRO A 496 -10.28 -7.79 -33.65
CA PRO A 496 -8.86 -7.97 -33.35
C PRO A 496 -8.17 -6.68 -32.86
N THR A 497 -8.82 -5.53 -33.06
CA THR A 497 -8.29 -4.18 -32.84
C THR A 497 -8.45 -3.76 -31.38
N SER A 498 -7.44 -3.11 -30.80
CA SER A 498 -7.54 -2.57 -29.44
C SER A 498 -8.44 -1.33 -29.39
N VAL A 499 -8.96 -1.00 -28.19
CA VAL A 499 -9.75 0.23 -27.99
C VAL A 499 -8.96 1.47 -28.42
N ALA A 500 -7.67 1.55 -28.04
CA ALA A 500 -6.81 2.67 -28.42
C ALA A 500 -6.67 2.81 -29.94
N GLN A 501 -6.50 1.69 -30.65
CA GLN A 501 -6.42 1.68 -32.12
C GLN A 501 -7.73 2.11 -32.79
N LEU A 502 -8.89 1.70 -32.25
CA LEU A 502 -10.20 2.17 -32.75
C LEU A 502 -10.40 3.68 -32.53
N LEU A 503 -9.74 4.25 -31.52
CA LEU A 503 -9.75 5.69 -31.24
C LEU A 503 -8.66 6.46 -31.99
N GLU A 504 -7.81 5.78 -32.77
CA GLU A 504 -6.64 6.38 -33.43
C GLU A 504 -5.65 7.03 -32.45
N LEU A 505 -5.56 6.50 -31.23
CA LEU A 505 -4.65 6.96 -30.17
C LEU A 505 -3.53 5.95 -29.91
N GLY A 506 -2.40 6.44 -29.40
CA GLY A 506 -1.37 5.56 -28.84
C GLY A 506 -1.91 4.80 -27.62
N GLU A 507 -1.48 3.55 -27.40
CA GLU A 507 -1.97 2.76 -26.27
C GLU A 507 -1.58 3.37 -24.91
N THR A 508 -0.38 3.94 -24.82
CA THR A 508 0.07 4.68 -23.64
C THR A 508 -0.77 5.93 -23.41
N GLU A 509 -1.02 6.71 -24.46
CA GLU A 509 -1.83 7.93 -24.41
C GLU A 509 -3.28 7.63 -24.00
N TYR A 510 -3.88 6.59 -24.56
CA TYR A 510 -5.22 6.14 -24.16
C TYR A 510 -5.28 5.72 -22.70
N ARG A 511 -4.29 4.95 -22.20
CA ARG A 511 -4.29 4.48 -20.81
C ARG A 511 -4.06 5.61 -19.82
N GLU A 512 -3.11 6.50 -20.09
CA GLU A 512 -2.85 7.69 -19.26
C GLU A 512 -4.01 8.70 -19.32
N GLY A 513 -4.66 8.81 -20.48
CA GLY A 513 -5.75 9.73 -20.71
C GLY A 513 -7.10 9.25 -20.17
N CYS A 514 -7.40 7.95 -20.23
CA CYS A 514 -8.76 7.43 -19.99
C CYS A 514 -8.83 6.37 -18.89
N VAL A 515 -7.75 5.61 -18.62
CA VAL A 515 -7.80 4.38 -17.81
C VAL A 515 -6.97 4.49 -16.53
N THR A 516 -6.73 5.71 -16.05
CA THR A 516 -5.92 5.95 -14.83
C THR A 516 -6.65 5.67 -13.51
N GLY A 517 -7.99 5.69 -13.52
CA GLY A 517 -8.82 5.41 -12.35
C GLY A 517 -10.32 5.50 -12.66
N PHE A 518 -11.15 5.07 -11.71
CA PHE A 518 -12.63 5.06 -11.84
C PHE A 518 -13.21 6.40 -12.29
N GLY A 519 -12.85 7.51 -11.62
CA GLY A 519 -13.39 8.83 -11.96
C GLY A 519 -13.06 9.26 -13.39
N ARG A 520 -11.81 9.06 -13.81
CA ARG A 520 -11.39 9.40 -15.18
C ARG A 520 -12.05 8.48 -16.22
N ALA A 521 -12.19 7.20 -15.91
CA ALA A 521 -12.85 6.25 -16.78
C ALA A 521 -14.35 6.54 -16.95
N ALA A 522 -15.01 7.02 -15.89
CA ALA A 522 -16.41 7.44 -15.94
C ALA A 522 -16.60 8.68 -16.84
N GLU A 523 -15.68 9.64 -16.79
CA GLU A 523 -15.68 10.82 -17.68
C GLU A 523 -15.43 10.44 -19.15
N CYS A 524 -14.45 9.56 -19.39
CA CYS A 524 -14.06 9.17 -20.75
C CYS A 524 -14.99 8.13 -21.39
N GLY A 525 -15.66 7.30 -20.58
CA GLY A 525 -16.49 6.18 -21.02
C GLY A 525 -17.50 6.55 -22.11
N PRO A 526 -18.35 7.58 -21.91
CA PRO A 526 -19.37 7.90 -22.89
C PRO A 526 -18.82 8.49 -24.20
N VAL A 527 -17.71 9.24 -24.13
CA VAL A 527 -17.02 9.79 -25.31
C VAL A 527 -16.39 8.67 -26.13
N VAL A 528 -15.72 7.72 -25.46
CA VAL A 528 -15.12 6.53 -26.09
C VAL A 528 -16.20 5.64 -26.71
N ALA A 529 -17.31 5.40 -26.01
CA ALA A 529 -18.43 4.61 -26.53
C ALA A 529 -19.01 5.22 -27.81
N LYS A 530 -19.25 6.54 -27.81
CA LYS A 530 -19.73 7.26 -28.99
C LYS A 530 -18.76 7.14 -30.17
N ARG A 531 -17.46 7.34 -29.93
CA ARG A 531 -16.46 7.24 -31.00
C ARG A 531 -16.40 5.83 -31.60
N ILE A 532 -16.54 4.80 -30.77
CA ILE A 532 -16.55 3.42 -31.25
C ILE A 532 -17.82 3.11 -32.04
N LEU A 533 -18.98 3.63 -31.63
CA LEU A 533 -20.20 3.54 -32.45
C LEU A 533 -20.02 4.14 -33.85
N GLU A 534 -19.36 5.30 -33.94
CA GLU A 534 -19.05 5.93 -35.23
C GLU A 534 -18.15 5.04 -36.11
N VAL A 535 -17.17 4.36 -35.50
CA VAL A 535 -16.24 3.47 -36.21
C VAL A 535 -16.89 2.14 -36.63
N LEU A 536 -17.80 1.61 -35.80
CA LEU A 536 -18.52 0.37 -36.12
C LEU A 536 -19.54 0.57 -37.27
N GLY A 537 -20.01 1.80 -37.48
CA GLY A 537 -20.97 2.14 -38.51
C GLY A 537 -22.40 1.68 -38.19
N PRO A 538 -23.38 2.03 -39.05
CA PRO A 538 -24.74 1.53 -38.90
C PRO A 538 -24.79 0.02 -39.10
N VAL A 539 -25.61 -0.64 -38.28
CA VAL A 539 -25.90 -2.08 -38.40
C VAL A 539 -26.81 -2.30 -39.61
N ASP A 540 -26.27 -2.90 -40.68
CA ASP A 540 -27.07 -3.32 -41.83
C ASP A 540 -27.96 -4.50 -41.44
N SER A 541 -29.24 -4.45 -41.81
CA SER A 541 -30.34 -5.23 -41.23
C SER A 541 -30.33 -6.76 -41.48
N GLY A 542 -29.22 -7.33 -41.96
CA GLY A 542 -29.18 -8.68 -42.53
C GLY A 542 -28.80 -9.81 -41.58
N ASP A 543 -27.72 -9.67 -40.79
CA ASP A 543 -27.19 -10.76 -39.97
C ASP A 543 -26.11 -10.24 -39.00
N ASP A 544 -26.41 -9.18 -38.26
CA ASP A 544 -25.36 -8.50 -37.51
C ASP A 544 -25.23 -9.07 -36.10
N ALA A 545 -24.37 -10.07 -35.95
CA ALA A 545 -23.93 -10.58 -34.66
C ALA A 545 -23.44 -9.47 -33.71
N ARG A 546 -23.21 -8.25 -34.21
CA ARG A 546 -22.79 -7.06 -33.46
C ARG A 546 -23.95 -6.23 -32.91
N ALA A 547 -25.21 -6.52 -33.28
CA ALA A 547 -26.37 -5.74 -32.86
C ALA A 547 -26.44 -5.54 -31.33
N PRO A 548 -26.21 -6.57 -30.47
CA PRO A 548 -26.25 -6.37 -29.03
C PRO A 548 -25.12 -5.47 -28.51
N LEU A 549 -23.94 -5.49 -29.16
CA LEU A 549 -22.83 -4.61 -28.81
C LEU A 549 -23.15 -3.15 -29.14
N VAL A 550 -23.76 -2.91 -30.31
CA VAL A 550 -24.16 -1.57 -30.74
C VAL A 550 -25.26 -1.02 -29.84
N GLU A 551 -26.27 -1.83 -29.50
CA GLU A 551 -27.32 -1.46 -28.54
C GLU A 551 -26.74 -1.12 -27.17
N TRP A 552 -25.83 -1.94 -26.65
CA TRP A 552 -25.13 -1.67 -25.39
C TRP A 552 -24.31 -0.38 -25.44
N LEU A 553 -23.59 -0.13 -26.54
CA LEU A 553 -22.82 1.11 -26.69
C LEU A 553 -23.72 2.35 -26.77
N GLN A 554 -24.89 2.23 -27.44
CA GLN A 554 -25.87 3.31 -27.53
C GLN A 554 -26.42 3.68 -26.16
N SER A 555 -26.76 2.70 -25.32
CA SER A 555 -27.26 2.93 -23.96
C SER A 555 -26.23 3.62 -23.05
N ARG A 556 -24.93 3.43 -23.33
CA ARG A 556 -23.81 4.06 -22.61
C ARG A 556 -23.38 5.42 -23.17
N SER A 557 -23.81 5.76 -24.38
CA SER A 557 -23.54 7.07 -24.98
C SER A 557 -24.64 8.06 -24.58
N PRO A 558 -24.34 9.29 -24.12
CA PRO A 558 -25.37 10.28 -23.87
C PRO A 558 -26.08 10.60 -25.18
N THR A 559 -27.39 10.36 -25.23
CA THR A 559 -28.24 10.94 -26.25
C THR A 559 -28.12 12.45 -26.12
N THR A 560 -27.44 13.06 -27.08
CA THR A 560 -27.35 14.51 -27.20
C THR A 560 -28.72 14.98 -27.64
N HIS A 561 -29.56 15.33 -26.66
CA HIS A 561 -30.82 16.03 -26.89
C HIS A 561 -30.58 17.52 -27.10
#